data_AF-A0A921AVU8-F1
#
_entry.id   AF-A0A921AVU8-F1
#
_cell.length_a   1.000
_cell.length_b   1.000
_cell.length_c   1.000
_cell.angle_alpha   90.00
_cell.angle_beta   90.00
_cell.angle_gamma   90.00
#
_symmetry.space_group_name_H-M   'P 1'
#
loop_
_entity.id
_entity.type
_entity.pdbx_description
1 polymer ?
#
loop_
_entity_poly.entity_id
_entity_poly.type
_entity_poly.pdbx_seq_one_letter_code
_entity_poly.pdbx_strand_id
1 'polypeptide(L)'
;MLDDVLSSFTPEQRQRLNSARVGIAGAGGLGSNVAMMLARSGVGRLLIVDGDIVEPSNLNRQHYFPVHVGRPKVEALAEQLLALNPDIDVDAHMMWLDKDNIPALLDEAELWIEALDGAESKALFASMALAAERPVICASGMGGIGGFAMKRRRLGGLTVVGDFCSDVTHLPPFAPRVMQCAAMQADAALEWLLTGTIKELL
;
A
#
# COMPACT_ATOMS: atom_id res chain seq x y z
N MET A 1 13.42 -8.23 -16.68
CA MET A 1 12.89 -9.16 -15.64
C MET A 1 11.38 -9.12 -15.56
N LEU A 2 10.74 -7.95 -15.70
CA LEU A 2 9.27 -7.81 -15.75
C LEU A 2 8.72 -7.84 -17.19
N ASP A 3 9.52 -8.23 -18.18
CA ASP A 3 9.22 -8.09 -19.61
C ASP A 3 7.94 -8.82 -20.01
N ASP A 4 7.68 -10.00 -19.44
CA ASP A 4 6.46 -10.77 -19.72
C ASP A 4 5.21 -10.03 -19.27
N VAL A 5 5.19 -9.50 -18.04
CA VAL A 5 4.05 -8.72 -17.51
C VAL A 5 3.89 -7.41 -18.28
N LEU A 6 5.01 -6.71 -18.51
CA LEU A 6 5.02 -5.41 -19.19
C LEU A 6 4.66 -5.51 -20.68
N SER A 7 4.89 -6.67 -21.31
CA SER A 7 4.49 -6.92 -22.70
C SER A 7 2.98 -6.93 -22.91
N SER A 8 2.20 -7.16 -21.84
CA SER A 8 0.73 -7.13 -21.88
C SER A 8 0.14 -5.72 -21.93
N PHE A 9 0.96 -4.68 -21.68
CA PHE A 9 0.56 -3.28 -21.70
C PHE A 9 0.94 -2.59 -23.00
N THR A 10 0.23 -1.52 -23.37
CA THR A 10 0.67 -0.63 -24.46
C THR A 10 1.94 0.14 -24.05
N PRO A 11 2.73 0.69 -25.00
CA PRO A 11 3.87 1.56 -24.68
C PRO A 11 3.50 2.71 -23.73
N GLU A 12 2.34 3.33 -23.93
CA GLU A 12 1.84 4.45 -23.12
C GLU A 12 1.50 3.98 -21.70
N GLN A 13 0.88 2.82 -21.55
CA GLN A 13 0.58 2.22 -20.25
C GLN A 13 1.85 1.86 -19.48
N ARG A 14 2.86 1.29 -20.15
CA ARG A 14 4.16 1.03 -19.52
C ARG A 14 4.83 2.33 -19.05
N GLN A 15 4.84 3.35 -19.90
CA GLN A 15 5.38 4.66 -19.54
C GLN A 15 4.63 5.26 -18.36
N ARG A 16 3.30 5.13 -18.33
CA ARG A 16 2.46 5.60 -17.23
C ARG A 16 2.81 4.89 -15.92
N LEU A 17 2.88 3.56 -15.91
CA LEU A 17 3.26 2.78 -14.72
C LEU A 17 4.67 3.10 -14.23
N ASN A 18 5.62 3.29 -15.16
CA ASN A 18 7.01 3.57 -14.82
C ASN A 18 7.23 5.00 -14.28
N SER A 19 6.47 5.97 -14.76
CA SER A 19 6.60 7.37 -14.34
C SER A 19 5.74 7.71 -13.11
N ALA A 20 4.66 6.96 -12.89
CA ALA A 20 3.78 7.18 -11.77
C ALA A 20 4.47 6.94 -10.43
N ARG A 21 4.19 7.82 -9.47
CA ARG A 21 4.64 7.64 -8.08
C ARG A 21 3.46 7.35 -7.18
N VAL A 22 3.52 6.19 -6.52
CA VAL A 22 2.53 5.76 -5.52
C VAL A 22 3.13 5.94 -4.13
N GLY A 23 2.42 6.67 -3.27
CA GLY A 23 2.76 6.84 -1.87
C GLY A 23 2.17 5.73 -1.02
N ILE A 24 2.91 5.25 -0.02
CA ILE A 24 2.50 4.20 0.90
C ILE A 24 2.76 4.71 2.32
N ALA A 25 1.66 5.03 3.03
CA ALA A 25 1.68 5.44 4.43
C ALA A 25 1.56 4.21 5.32
N GLY A 26 2.69 3.73 5.84
CA GLY A 26 2.81 2.50 6.61
C GLY A 26 3.38 1.34 5.79
N ALA A 27 4.45 0.72 6.28
CA ALA A 27 5.14 -0.43 5.73
C ALA A 27 4.85 -1.72 6.54
N GLY A 28 3.70 -1.78 7.19
CA GLY A 28 3.21 -2.95 7.94
C GLY A 28 2.67 -4.06 7.02
N GLY A 29 1.67 -4.80 7.51
CA GLY A 29 1.12 -5.97 6.80
C GLY A 29 0.49 -5.62 5.45
N LEU A 30 -0.21 -4.49 5.37
CA LEU A 30 -0.79 -4.01 4.12
C LEU A 30 0.30 -3.42 3.22
N GLY A 31 0.94 -2.35 3.66
CA GLY A 31 1.84 -1.56 2.81
C GLY A 31 3.03 -2.33 2.25
N SER A 32 3.66 -3.21 3.05
CA SER A 32 4.77 -4.04 2.55
C SER A 32 4.33 -5.00 1.43
N ASN A 33 3.16 -5.62 1.56
CA ASN A 33 2.62 -6.50 0.53
C ASN A 33 2.12 -5.71 -0.69
N VAL A 34 1.52 -4.53 -0.50
CA VAL A 34 1.11 -3.64 -1.60
C VAL A 34 2.33 -3.19 -2.41
N ALA A 35 3.40 -2.72 -1.74
CA ALA A 35 4.62 -2.28 -2.40
C ALA A 35 5.20 -3.38 -3.30
N MET A 36 5.30 -4.61 -2.78
CA MET A 36 5.80 -5.74 -3.54
C MET A 36 4.90 -6.10 -4.73
N MET A 37 3.58 -6.04 -4.57
CA MET A 37 2.65 -6.31 -5.67
C MET A 37 2.74 -5.22 -6.76
N LEU A 38 2.77 -3.95 -6.38
CA LEU A 38 2.92 -2.84 -7.34
C LEU A 38 4.23 -2.92 -8.12
N ALA A 39 5.35 -3.21 -7.44
CA ALA A 39 6.64 -3.41 -8.08
C ALA A 39 6.61 -4.58 -9.07
N ARG A 40 6.00 -5.71 -8.69
CA ARG A 40 5.81 -6.87 -9.59
C ARG A 40 4.93 -6.57 -10.79
N SER A 41 4.03 -5.60 -10.66
CA SER A 41 3.14 -5.14 -11.73
C SER A 41 3.73 -4.03 -12.60
N GLY A 42 4.98 -3.61 -12.34
CA GLY A 42 5.68 -2.64 -13.17
C GLY A 42 5.52 -1.18 -12.76
N VAL A 43 5.01 -0.90 -11.55
CA VAL A 43 5.07 0.45 -10.99
C VAL A 43 6.53 0.79 -10.72
N GLY A 44 6.99 1.89 -11.33
CA GLY A 44 8.41 2.25 -11.34
C GLY A 44 8.86 3.09 -10.15
N ARG A 45 7.94 3.76 -9.44
CA ARG A 45 8.29 4.68 -8.35
C ARG A 45 7.39 4.51 -7.13
N LEU A 46 8.01 4.30 -5.97
CA LEU A 46 7.33 4.19 -4.69
C LEU A 46 7.89 5.21 -3.70
N LEU A 47 6.99 5.87 -2.97
CA LEU A 47 7.32 6.63 -1.77
C LEU A 47 6.77 5.87 -0.58
N ILE A 48 7.64 5.45 0.35
CA ILE A 48 7.26 4.60 1.48
C ILE A 48 7.62 5.32 2.77
N VAL A 49 6.63 5.52 3.63
CA VAL A 49 6.81 6.23 4.91
C VAL A 49 6.36 5.34 6.06
N ASP A 50 7.27 5.04 6.98
CA ASP A 50 6.99 4.28 8.21
C ASP A 50 8.06 4.58 9.26
N GLY A 51 7.66 4.76 10.52
CA GLY A 51 8.55 5.10 11.64
C GLY A 51 9.07 3.89 12.43
N ASP A 52 8.60 2.68 12.14
CA ASP A 52 8.93 1.47 12.89
C ASP A 52 10.15 0.71 12.34
N ILE A 53 10.60 -0.23 13.18
CA ILE A 53 11.55 -1.28 12.83
C ILE A 53 10.84 -2.63 12.66
N VAL A 54 11.50 -3.57 11.98
CA VAL A 54 11.01 -4.94 11.82
C VAL A 54 11.19 -5.72 13.12
N GLU A 55 10.10 -6.25 13.65
CA GLU A 55 10.10 -7.12 14.83
C GLU A 55 9.81 -8.58 14.48
N PRO A 56 10.22 -9.57 15.30
CA PRO A 56 9.89 -10.97 15.07
C PRO A 56 8.39 -11.24 14.93
N SER A 57 7.57 -10.50 15.69
CA SER A 57 6.10 -10.59 15.67
C SER A 57 5.48 -10.16 14.34
N ASN A 58 6.22 -9.39 13.53
CA ASN A 58 5.77 -8.84 12.25
C ASN A 58 5.85 -9.89 11.13
N LEU A 59 6.76 -10.86 11.24
CA LEU A 59 7.03 -11.87 10.21
C LEU A 59 5.82 -12.78 9.90
N ASN A 60 4.81 -12.78 10.77
CA ASN A 60 3.61 -13.59 10.58
C ASN A 60 2.67 -13.09 9.48
N ARG A 61 2.80 -11.85 9.00
CA ARG A 61 1.91 -11.24 7.99
C ARG A 61 2.49 -10.06 7.19
N GLN A 62 3.68 -9.57 7.55
CA GLN A 62 4.38 -8.50 6.84
C GLN A 62 5.42 -9.09 5.88
N HIS A 63 5.76 -8.38 4.80
CA HIS A 63 6.72 -8.85 3.80
C HIS A 63 8.17 -8.62 4.26
N TYR A 64 8.56 -9.30 5.34
CA TYR A 64 9.92 -9.27 5.88
C TYR A 64 10.39 -10.69 6.20
N PHE A 65 11.71 -10.85 6.30
CA PHE A 65 12.37 -12.12 6.59
C PHE A 65 13.17 -12.02 7.89
N PRO A 66 13.57 -13.14 8.52
CA PRO A 66 14.36 -13.11 9.76
C PRO A 66 15.61 -12.23 9.71
N VAL A 67 16.27 -12.13 8.55
CA VAL A 67 17.45 -11.28 8.33
C VAL A 67 17.16 -9.78 8.42
N HIS A 68 15.89 -9.37 8.33
CA HIS A 68 15.47 -7.98 8.42
C HIS A 68 15.15 -7.52 9.86
N VAL A 69 15.05 -8.45 10.81
CA VAL A 69 14.69 -8.11 12.20
C VAL A 69 15.69 -7.11 12.79
N GLY A 70 15.16 -6.06 13.42
CA GLY A 70 15.93 -4.97 14.02
C GLY A 70 16.29 -3.83 13.07
N ARG A 71 15.94 -3.94 11.78
CA ARG A 71 16.18 -2.87 10.79
C ARG A 71 14.93 -2.00 10.61
N PRO A 72 15.08 -0.73 10.19
CA PRO A 72 13.94 0.09 9.78
C PRO A 72 13.09 -0.61 8.72
N LYS A 73 11.77 -0.60 8.89
CA LYS A 73 10.83 -1.27 7.96
C LYS A 73 11.01 -0.76 6.54
N VAL A 74 11.09 0.56 6.38
CA VAL A 74 11.24 1.21 5.05
C VAL A 74 12.53 0.80 4.34
N GLU A 75 13.65 0.68 5.06
CA GLU A 75 14.93 0.27 4.49
C GLU A 75 14.93 -1.21 4.10
N ALA A 76 14.41 -2.08 4.98
CA ALA A 76 14.28 -3.50 4.71
C ALA A 76 13.34 -3.78 3.53
N LEU A 77 12.29 -2.96 3.37
CA LEU A 77 11.39 -3.07 2.23
C LEU A 77 12.04 -2.55 0.95
N ALA A 78 12.76 -1.43 1.00
CA ALA A 78 13.50 -0.89 -0.13
C ALA A 78 14.54 -1.89 -0.68
N GLU A 79 15.30 -2.55 0.20
CA GLU A 79 16.24 -3.61 -0.20
C GLU A 79 15.54 -4.75 -0.96
N GLN A 80 14.39 -5.20 -0.45
CA GLN A 80 13.62 -6.27 -1.09
C GLN A 80 13.06 -5.84 -2.45
N LEU A 81 12.60 -4.60 -2.57
CA LEU A 81 12.09 -4.03 -3.82
C LEU A 81 13.20 -3.91 -4.87
N LEU A 82 14.40 -3.45 -4.49
CA LEU A 82 15.56 -3.36 -5.38
C LEU A 82 16.09 -4.75 -5.78
N ALA A 83 16.05 -5.72 -4.86
CA ALA A 83 16.40 -7.10 -5.18
C ALA A 83 15.41 -7.74 -6.18
N LEU A 84 14.14 -7.34 -6.11
CA LEU A 84 13.09 -7.77 -7.05
C LEU A 84 13.23 -7.07 -8.41
N ASN A 85 13.37 -5.74 -8.42
CA ASN A 85 13.45 -4.91 -9.61
C ASN A 85 14.53 -3.84 -9.42
N PRO A 86 15.76 -4.04 -9.93
CA PRO A 86 16.84 -3.08 -9.76
C PRO A 86 16.58 -1.68 -10.35
N ASP A 87 15.62 -1.57 -11.26
CA ASP A 87 15.28 -0.31 -11.94
C ASP A 87 14.18 0.50 -11.20
N ILE A 88 13.62 -0.04 -10.11
CA ILE A 88 12.59 0.68 -9.34
C ILE A 88 13.21 1.81 -8.53
N ASP A 89 12.56 2.97 -8.56
CA ASP A 89 12.87 4.12 -7.71
C ASP A 89 12.09 4.01 -6.39
N VAL A 90 12.82 3.83 -5.28
CA VAL A 90 12.22 3.72 -3.94
C VAL A 90 12.72 4.86 -3.07
N ASP A 91 11.81 5.76 -2.74
CA ASP A 91 12.07 6.79 -1.73
C ASP A 91 11.51 6.33 -0.39
N ALA A 92 12.41 6.07 0.57
CA ALA A 92 12.11 5.45 1.84
C ALA A 92 12.34 6.44 2.99
N HIS A 93 11.27 6.86 3.65
CA HIS A 93 11.29 7.82 4.75
C HIS A 93 11.03 7.13 6.08
N MET A 94 12.07 7.01 6.90
CA MET A 94 11.95 6.50 8.27
C MET A 94 11.44 7.61 9.20
N MET A 95 10.12 7.80 9.24
CA MET A 95 9.51 8.84 10.08
C MET A 95 8.06 8.50 10.43
N TRP A 96 7.60 9.06 11.55
CA TRP A 96 6.20 9.03 11.93
C TRP A 96 5.41 10.10 11.17
N LEU A 97 4.25 9.72 10.64
CA LEU A 97 3.35 10.65 9.98
C LEU A 97 2.54 11.43 11.03
N ASP A 98 2.53 12.75 10.86
CA ASP A 98 1.78 13.67 11.70
C ASP A 98 1.17 14.82 10.87
N LYS A 99 0.34 15.63 11.51
CA LYS A 99 -0.35 16.76 10.87
C LYS A 99 0.59 17.80 10.24
N ASP A 100 1.85 17.87 10.69
CA ASP A 100 2.80 18.90 10.27
C ASP A 100 3.60 18.43 9.05
N ASN A 101 3.88 17.12 8.93
CA ASN A 101 4.65 16.56 7.83
C ASN A 101 3.82 15.96 6.67
N ILE A 102 2.60 15.48 6.93
CA ILE A 102 1.72 14.90 5.91
C ILE A 102 1.49 15.84 4.71
N PRO A 103 1.22 17.15 4.86
CA PRO A 103 0.91 18.02 3.73
C PRO A 103 2.01 18.06 2.67
N ALA A 104 3.27 18.16 3.09
CA ALA A 104 4.40 18.22 2.16
C ALA A 104 4.61 16.88 1.44
N LEU A 105 4.34 15.76 2.13
CA LEU A 105 4.47 14.43 1.53
C LEU A 105 3.38 14.17 0.49
N LEU A 106 2.13 14.59 0.74
CA LEU A 106 0.99 14.29 -0.12
C LEU A 106 1.19 14.70 -1.59
N ASP A 107 1.94 15.78 -1.83
CA ASP A 107 2.23 16.30 -3.17
C ASP A 107 3.30 15.49 -3.94
N GLU A 108 4.07 14.66 -3.24
CA GLU A 108 5.15 13.83 -3.80
C GLU A 108 4.65 12.57 -4.50
N ALA A 109 3.36 12.24 -4.37
CA ALA A 109 2.74 11.08 -5.02
C ALA A 109 1.35 11.40 -5.58
N GLU A 110 0.98 10.71 -6.66
CA GLU A 110 -0.29 10.94 -7.37
C GLU A 110 -1.46 10.20 -6.72
N LEU A 111 -1.16 9.13 -5.98
CA LEU A 111 -2.10 8.23 -5.33
C LEU A 111 -1.45 7.70 -4.04
N TRP A 112 -2.25 7.59 -2.99
CA TRP A 112 -1.80 7.07 -1.70
C TRP A 112 -2.47 5.76 -1.31
N ILE A 113 -1.66 4.85 -0.78
CA ILE A 113 -2.09 3.68 -0.04
C ILE A 113 -2.02 4.02 1.44
N GLU A 114 -3.16 3.97 2.12
CA GLU A 114 -3.21 4.08 3.57
C GLU A 114 -3.08 2.68 4.17
N ALA A 115 -2.03 2.47 4.96
CA ALA A 115 -1.66 1.20 5.57
C ALA A 115 -1.16 1.38 7.02
N LEU A 116 -1.72 2.35 7.73
CA LEU A 116 -1.39 2.67 9.12
C LEU A 116 -2.20 1.77 10.08
N ASP A 117 -1.56 1.36 11.19
CA ASP A 117 -2.16 0.44 12.15
C ASP A 117 -3.13 1.12 13.13
N GLY A 118 -3.02 2.44 13.33
CA GLY A 118 -3.82 3.21 14.27
C GLY A 118 -5.07 3.85 13.65
N ALA A 119 -6.22 3.73 14.32
CA ALA A 119 -7.48 4.34 13.85
C ALA A 119 -7.40 5.87 13.72
N GLU A 120 -6.71 6.54 14.66
CA GLU A 120 -6.49 7.99 14.63
C GLU A 120 -5.58 8.39 13.48
N SER A 121 -4.42 7.75 13.33
CA SER A 121 -3.47 8.03 12.24
C SER A 121 -4.08 7.75 10.87
N LYS A 122 -4.87 6.68 10.75
CA LYS A 122 -5.65 6.35 9.54
C LYS A 122 -6.64 7.44 9.18
N ALA A 123 -7.44 7.88 10.15
CA ALA A 123 -8.44 8.94 9.94
C ALA A 123 -7.77 10.28 9.60
N LEU A 124 -6.68 10.62 10.30
CA LEU A 124 -5.88 11.82 10.04
C LEU A 124 -5.35 11.82 8.61
N PHE A 125 -4.62 10.77 8.23
CA PHE A 125 -4.00 10.66 6.91
C PHE A 125 -5.05 10.71 5.79
N ALA A 126 -6.10 9.90 5.89
CA ALA A 126 -7.16 9.85 4.88
C ALA A 126 -7.88 11.21 4.75
N SER A 127 -8.16 11.89 5.87
CA SER A 127 -8.83 13.19 5.85
C SER A 127 -7.95 14.27 5.23
N MET A 128 -6.65 14.28 5.52
CA MET A 128 -5.70 15.23 4.94
C MET A 128 -5.48 14.97 3.44
N ALA A 129 -5.37 13.70 3.02
CA ALA A 129 -5.28 13.33 1.62
C ALA A 129 -6.52 13.82 0.83
N LEU A 130 -7.72 13.59 1.37
CA LEU A 130 -8.96 14.06 0.74
C LEU A 130 -9.05 15.59 0.68
N ALA A 131 -8.65 16.29 1.75
CA ALA A 131 -8.62 17.75 1.76
C ALA A 131 -7.63 18.34 0.74
N ALA A 132 -6.54 17.62 0.46
CA ALA A 132 -5.56 17.97 -0.57
C ALA A 132 -5.92 17.45 -1.98
N GLU A 133 -7.14 16.90 -2.16
CA GLU A 133 -7.59 16.29 -3.41
C GLU A 133 -6.67 15.17 -3.93
N ARG A 134 -5.95 14.51 -3.02
CA ARG A 134 -5.10 13.35 -3.32
C ARG A 134 -5.93 12.07 -3.18
N PRO A 135 -6.05 11.27 -4.25
CA PRO A 135 -6.69 9.97 -4.17
C PRO A 135 -6.03 9.08 -3.12
N VAL A 136 -6.85 8.41 -2.31
CA VAL A 136 -6.36 7.54 -1.23
C VAL A 136 -7.15 6.23 -1.17
N ILE A 137 -6.44 5.12 -0.99
CA ILE A 137 -6.98 3.77 -0.90
C ILE A 137 -6.71 3.22 0.49
N CYS A 138 -7.77 3.09 1.29
CA CYS A 138 -7.72 2.58 2.65
C CYS A 138 -8.21 1.13 2.74
N ALA A 139 -7.93 0.46 3.85
CA ALA A 139 -8.47 -0.85 4.17
C ALA A 139 -9.29 -0.83 5.48
N SER A 140 -10.39 -1.59 5.49
CA SER A 140 -11.23 -1.81 6.66
C SER A 140 -11.93 -3.17 6.59
N GLY A 141 -11.90 -3.94 7.68
CA GLY A 141 -12.58 -5.22 7.74
C GLY A 141 -11.71 -6.40 7.28
N MET A 142 -10.77 -6.82 8.11
CA MET A 142 -9.79 -7.86 7.74
C MET A 142 -9.35 -8.77 8.89
N GLY A 143 -10.04 -8.69 10.03
CA GLY A 143 -9.77 -9.56 11.17
C GLY A 143 -10.13 -11.03 10.90
N GLY A 144 -9.60 -11.91 11.74
CA GLY A 144 -9.99 -13.33 11.79
C GLY A 144 -9.49 -14.19 10.62
N ILE A 145 -10.24 -15.27 10.36
CA ILE A 145 -9.94 -16.31 9.36
C ILE A 145 -11.26 -16.68 8.67
N GLY A 146 -11.24 -16.87 7.35
CA GLY A 146 -12.41 -17.38 6.59
C GLY A 146 -13.67 -16.50 6.63
N GLY A 147 -13.53 -15.22 7.00
CA GLY A 147 -14.62 -14.26 7.17
C GLY A 147 -15.32 -13.86 5.86
N PHE A 148 -16.02 -12.71 5.88
CA PHE A 148 -16.80 -12.23 4.74
C PHE A 148 -15.92 -11.94 3.52
N ALA A 149 -16.54 -11.99 2.34
CA ALA A 149 -15.87 -11.63 1.09
C ALA A 149 -15.39 -10.19 1.13
N MET A 150 -14.16 -9.96 0.67
CA MET A 150 -13.60 -8.62 0.54
C MET A 150 -14.25 -7.88 -0.64
N LYS A 151 -14.50 -6.59 -0.45
CA LYS A 151 -15.20 -5.70 -1.38
C LYS A 151 -14.42 -4.41 -1.57
N ARG A 152 -14.81 -3.61 -2.57
CA ARG A 152 -14.22 -2.30 -2.87
C ARG A 152 -15.34 -1.27 -3.05
N ARG A 153 -15.33 -0.21 -2.24
CA ARG A 153 -16.27 0.91 -2.33
C ARG A 153 -15.52 2.19 -2.63
N ARG A 154 -16.13 3.07 -3.45
CA ARG A 154 -15.51 4.34 -3.83
C ARG A 154 -16.43 5.51 -3.48
N LEU A 155 -15.85 6.50 -2.82
CA LEU A 155 -16.51 7.74 -2.40
C LEU A 155 -15.64 8.93 -2.83
N GLY A 156 -15.81 9.37 -4.08
CA GLY A 156 -14.99 10.44 -4.66
C GLY A 156 -13.52 10.03 -4.79
N GLY A 157 -12.64 10.76 -4.08
CA GLY A 157 -11.20 10.49 -4.00
C GLY A 157 -10.81 9.38 -3.01
N LEU A 158 -11.76 8.91 -2.17
CA LEU A 158 -11.55 7.81 -1.23
C LEU A 158 -11.97 6.49 -1.86
N THR A 159 -11.11 5.49 -1.79
CA THR A 159 -11.49 4.09 -2.00
C THR A 159 -11.24 3.31 -0.73
N VAL A 160 -12.18 2.47 -0.33
CA VAL A 160 -12.02 1.57 0.83
C VAL A 160 -12.17 0.13 0.37
N VAL A 161 -11.20 -0.71 0.71
CA VAL A 161 -11.23 -2.15 0.47
C VAL A 161 -11.39 -2.92 1.77
N GLY A 162 -11.92 -4.13 1.66
CA GLY A 162 -12.04 -5.09 2.76
C GLY A 162 -13.46 -5.57 2.95
N ASP A 163 -13.72 -6.28 4.04
CA ASP A 163 -15.00 -6.95 4.24
C ASP A 163 -16.05 -6.09 4.95
N PHE A 164 -15.63 -4.95 5.51
CA PHE A 164 -16.45 -3.98 6.24
C PHE A 164 -17.24 -4.54 7.44
N CYS A 165 -16.91 -5.73 7.93
CA CYS A 165 -17.63 -6.41 9.00
C CYS A 165 -16.70 -6.90 10.12
N SER A 166 -15.54 -7.45 9.77
CA SER A 166 -14.63 -8.06 10.75
C SER A 166 -13.80 -7.01 11.48
N ASP A 167 -13.63 -7.18 12.79
CA ASP A 167 -12.71 -6.39 13.61
C ASP A 167 -11.58 -7.25 14.17
N VAL A 168 -10.71 -6.62 14.96
CA VAL A 168 -9.58 -7.30 15.63
C VAL A 168 -9.84 -7.56 17.12
N THR A 169 -11.10 -7.43 17.56
CA THR A 169 -11.49 -7.54 18.98
C THR A 169 -11.30 -8.96 19.49
N HIS A 170 -11.60 -9.97 18.67
CA HIS A 170 -11.53 -11.37 19.05
C HIS A 170 -10.35 -12.13 18.45
N LEU A 171 -9.98 -11.83 17.20
CA LEU A 171 -8.89 -12.48 16.48
C LEU A 171 -8.08 -11.45 15.70
N PRO A 172 -6.73 -11.57 15.67
CA PRO A 172 -5.91 -10.69 14.85
C PRO A 172 -6.19 -10.94 13.36
N PRO A 173 -5.77 -10.02 12.48
CA PRO A 173 -5.81 -10.25 11.04
C PRO A 173 -4.68 -11.24 10.68
N PHE A 174 -5.05 -12.43 10.22
CA PHE A 174 -4.09 -13.42 9.74
C PHE A 174 -3.60 -13.09 8.33
N ALA A 175 -2.41 -13.58 7.97
CA ALA A 175 -1.75 -13.28 6.69
C ALA A 175 -2.67 -13.41 5.46
N PRO A 176 -3.51 -14.45 5.29
CA PRO A 176 -4.38 -14.54 4.11
C PRO A 176 -5.37 -13.38 4.00
N ARG A 177 -5.93 -12.92 5.13
CA ARG A 177 -6.87 -11.79 5.17
C ARG A 177 -6.15 -10.47 4.89
N VAL A 178 -4.93 -10.33 5.42
CA VAL A 178 -4.04 -9.20 5.11
C VAL A 178 -3.71 -9.13 3.64
N MET A 179 -3.28 -10.24 3.05
CA MET A 179 -2.92 -10.33 1.65
C MET A 179 -4.12 -10.09 0.74
N GLN A 180 -5.32 -10.54 1.08
CA GLN A 180 -6.53 -10.24 0.30
C GLN A 180 -6.81 -8.73 0.24
N CYS A 181 -6.77 -8.02 1.37
CA CYS A 181 -6.93 -6.56 1.37
C CYS A 181 -5.79 -5.86 0.64
N ALA A 182 -4.54 -6.25 0.90
CA ALA A 182 -3.37 -5.67 0.23
C ALA A 182 -3.45 -5.85 -1.30
N ALA A 183 -3.85 -7.04 -1.76
CA ALA A 183 -4.05 -7.30 -3.19
C ALA A 183 -5.16 -6.41 -3.77
N MET A 184 -6.26 -6.19 -3.05
CA MET A 184 -7.30 -5.26 -3.49
C MET A 184 -6.86 -3.80 -3.49
N GLN A 185 -6.01 -3.38 -2.56
CA GLN A 185 -5.40 -2.04 -2.59
C GLN A 185 -4.49 -1.87 -3.81
N ALA A 186 -3.61 -2.86 -4.05
CA ALA A 186 -2.70 -2.85 -5.20
C ALA A 186 -3.45 -2.87 -6.54
N ASP A 187 -4.47 -3.72 -6.67
CA ASP A 187 -5.32 -3.79 -7.88
C ASP A 187 -6.05 -2.47 -8.14
N ALA A 188 -6.64 -1.88 -7.09
CA ALA A 188 -7.30 -0.57 -7.20
C ALA A 188 -6.32 0.53 -7.61
N ALA A 189 -5.08 0.49 -7.12
CA ALA A 189 -4.04 1.43 -7.52
C ALA A 189 -3.66 1.25 -9.00
N LEU A 190 -3.47 0.02 -9.46
CA LEU A 190 -3.19 -0.26 -10.87
C LEU A 190 -4.34 0.19 -11.79
N GLU A 191 -5.59 -0.08 -11.40
CA GLU A 191 -6.76 0.40 -12.15
C GLU A 191 -6.76 1.93 -12.25
N TRP A 192 -6.49 2.62 -11.15
CA TRP A 192 -6.41 4.08 -11.13
C TRP A 192 -5.28 4.62 -12.02
N LEU A 193 -4.08 4.04 -11.93
CA LEU A 193 -2.94 4.46 -12.73
C LEU A 193 -3.20 4.32 -14.24
N LEU A 194 -3.87 3.25 -14.64
CA LEU A 194 -4.12 2.91 -16.04
C LEU A 194 -5.36 3.60 -16.63
N THR A 195 -6.35 3.96 -15.81
CA THR A 195 -7.65 4.44 -16.29
C THR A 195 -8.08 5.80 -15.74
N GLY A 196 -7.39 6.31 -14.71
CA GLY A 196 -7.75 7.54 -13.98
C GLY A 196 -8.95 7.38 -13.04
N THR A 197 -9.50 6.18 -12.90
CA THR A 197 -10.70 5.91 -12.10
C THR A 197 -10.61 4.54 -11.40
N ILE A 198 -11.37 4.34 -10.34
CA ILE A 198 -11.49 3.04 -9.65
C ILE A 198 -12.97 2.63 -9.68
N LYS A 199 -13.25 1.37 -10.04
CA LYS A 199 -14.61 0.81 -10.06
C LYS A 199 -14.98 0.23 -8.70
N GLU A 200 -16.24 0.28 -8.34
CA GLU A 200 -16.72 -0.48 -7.17
C GLU A 200 -16.75 -1.98 -7.46
N LEU A 201 -16.49 -2.79 -6.44
CA LEU A 201 -16.66 -4.25 -6.44
C LEU A 201 -17.55 -4.61 -5.25
N LEU A 202 -18.78 -5.02 -5.55
CA LEU A 202 -19.85 -5.24 -4.57
C LEU A 202 -19.95 -6.69 -4.10
#